data_AF-A0A1I2DV29-F1
#
_entry.id   AF-A0A1I2DV29-F1
#
_cell.length_a   1.000
_cell.length_b   1.000
_cell.length_c   1.000
_cell.angle_alpha   90.00
_cell.angle_beta   90.00
_cell.angle_gamma   90.00
#
_symmetry.space_group_name_H-M   'P 1'
#
loop_
_entity.id
_entity.type
_entity.pdbx_description
1 polymer ?
#
loop_
_entity_poly.entity_id
_entity_poly.type
_entity_poly.pdbx_seq_one_letter_code
_entity_poly.pdbx_strand_id
1 'polypeptide(L)'
;KNAGTNKTVTVSGATISDGNEGGNYNVTYADNTASTINPKAITASFADISKVYDGTTNATAGEGTLDGVVEGDTGKVSVTANAAYDEKNAGNRTVNYTGVTLTDEEAGNYSIAETATGAGTITAKEITASFADISKVYDGTTTATAGERTLDGVVDGDKGKVEVTASATYDSKDAGNRIINYTGVELSGAEAANYTIARTLTGKGTINRKALELVADPASTEYGDYNPASFTGRVDGFVAGESVSSGDSLLFALSDPSASAVGSYGITGTINGSASGEYGLNYTFTNAASNENAFTIYARPASVQDMVLSDIIPGIKGKPGADISATALDNAMEQARDKRAEVGIEFAVAQTILSVDADKTLSLENQGMKKPPSMTAQEVAEQVHAQQTDNATGTEESKRKKGAA
;
A
#
# COMPACT_ATOMS: atom_id res chain seq x y z
N LYS A 1 -81.22 -21.10 17.24
CA LYS A 1 -79.85 -21.53 17.58
C LYS A 1 -79.59 -22.90 16.97
N ASN A 2 -78.33 -23.28 16.75
CA ASN A 2 -77.91 -24.58 16.22
C ASN A 2 -78.27 -24.74 14.74
N ALA A 3 -77.35 -24.40 13.85
CA ALA A 3 -77.53 -24.61 12.40
C ALA A 3 -77.77 -26.10 12.07
N GLY A 4 -78.25 -26.36 10.86
CA GLY A 4 -78.51 -27.71 10.34
C GLY A 4 -79.94 -27.94 9.88
N THR A 5 -80.20 -29.16 9.43
CA THR A 5 -81.47 -29.62 8.87
C THR A 5 -82.41 -30.19 9.95
N ASN A 6 -83.59 -30.63 9.54
CA ASN A 6 -84.60 -31.29 10.38
C ASN A 6 -85.02 -30.46 11.60
N LYS A 7 -85.10 -29.14 11.43
CA LYS A 7 -85.54 -28.23 12.47
C LYS A 7 -87.05 -28.21 12.51
N THR A 8 -87.60 -28.29 13.72
CA THR A 8 -89.04 -28.20 13.94
C THR A 8 -89.48 -26.74 14.04
N VAL A 9 -90.48 -26.36 13.25
CA VAL A 9 -91.15 -25.06 13.35
C VAL A 9 -92.56 -25.29 13.86
N THR A 10 -92.84 -24.79 15.06
CA THR A 10 -94.18 -24.85 15.66
C THR A 10 -94.95 -23.59 15.29
N VAL A 11 -96.09 -23.75 14.63
CA VAL A 11 -97.02 -22.65 14.33
C VAL A 11 -98.13 -22.66 15.38
N SER A 12 -98.48 -21.48 15.91
CA SER A 12 -99.61 -21.30 16.81
C SER A 12 -100.26 -19.94 16.58
N GLY A 13 -101.51 -19.80 17.01
CA GLY A 13 -102.23 -18.52 16.95
C GLY A 13 -102.63 -18.07 15.54
N ALA A 14 -102.75 -18.98 14.58
CA ALA A 14 -103.29 -18.63 13.26
C ALA A 14 -104.75 -18.16 13.39
N THR A 15 -105.05 -16.98 12.86
CA THR A 15 -106.40 -16.40 12.84
C THR A 15 -106.96 -16.44 11.42
N ILE A 16 -108.27 -16.66 11.30
CA ILE A 16 -108.99 -16.65 10.02
C ILE A 16 -109.82 -15.38 9.98
N SER A 17 -109.58 -14.53 8.98
CA SER A 17 -110.34 -13.29 8.77
C SER A 17 -111.19 -13.43 7.50
N ASP A 18 -112.36 -14.04 7.65
CA ASP A 18 -113.34 -14.26 6.60
C ASP A 18 -114.55 -13.31 6.67
N GLY A 19 -114.51 -12.33 7.58
CA GLY A 19 -115.62 -11.42 7.87
C GLY A 19 -116.61 -11.92 8.95
N ASN A 20 -116.39 -13.10 9.51
CA ASN A 20 -117.16 -13.66 10.64
C ASN A 20 -116.25 -14.08 11.82
N GLU A 21 -115.16 -13.33 12.01
CA GLU A 21 -114.15 -13.59 13.06
C GLU A 21 -113.55 -15.01 13.03
N GLY A 22 -113.71 -15.75 11.92
CA GLY A 22 -113.21 -17.12 11.77
C GLY A 22 -113.94 -18.18 12.62
N GLY A 23 -115.08 -17.86 13.24
CA GLY A 23 -115.76 -18.73 14.22
C GLY A 23 -116.38 -20.03 13.65
N ASN A 24 -116.37 -20.20 12.34
CA ASN A 24 -116.86 -21.36 11.58
C ASN A 24 -115.76 -22.36 11.20
N TYR A 25 -114.48 -22.09 11.53
CA TYR A 25 -113.37 -22.98 11.21
C TYR A 25 -112.72 -23.57 12.47
N ASN A 26 -112.33 -24.84 12.37
CA ASN A 26 -111.41 -25.45 13.33
C ASN A 26 -110.01 -25.52 12.71
N VAL A 27 -109.03 -24.80 13.29
CA VAL A 27 -107.67 -24.76 12.77
C VAL A 27 -106.86 -25.94 13.32
N THR A 28 -106.26 -26.71 12.43
CA THR A 28 -105.26 -27.73 12.77
C THR A 28 -103.92 -27.39 12.13
N TYR A 29 -102.83 -27.77 12.80
CA TYR A 29 -101.48 -27.51 12.34
C TYR A 29 -100.85 -28.80 11.83
N ALA A 30 -100.13 -28.72 10.70
CA ALA A 30 -99.26 -29.79 10.25
C ALA A 30 -97.88 -29.62 10.89
N ASP A 31 -97.25 -30.73 11.28
CA ASP A 31 -95.88 -30.71 11.79
C ASP A 31 -94.91 -30.31 10.68
N ASN A 32 -94.13 -29.25 10.93
CA ASN A 32 -92.99 -28.89 10.10
C ASN A 32 -91.73 -29.33 10.82
N THR A 33 -91.18 -30.48 10.46
CA THR A 33 -89.95 -31.06 11.05
C THR A 33 -88.76 -31.04 10.10
N ALA A 34 -88.91 -30.48 8.89
CA ALA A 34 -87.92 -30.52 7.82
C ALA A 34 -87.29 -29.16 7.51
N SER A 35 -87.47 -28.16 8.38
CA SER A 35 -86.88 -26.83 8.18
C SER A 35 -85.36 -26.85 8.36
N THR A 36 -84.68 -25.87 7.79
CA THR A 36 -83.22 -25.72 7.85
C THR A 36 -82.85 -24.37 8.43
N ILE A 37 -81.87 -24.35 9.34
CA ILE A 37 -81.17 -23.13 9.78
C ILE A 37 -79.79 -23.15 9.11
N ASN A 38 -79.55 -22.24 8.18
CA ASN A 38 -78.24 -22.13 7.54
C ASN A 38 -77.22 -21.53 8.52
N PRO A 39 -75.95 -21.99 8.50
CA PRO A 39 -74.89 -21.33 9.24
C PRO A 39 -74.77 -19.85 8.84
N LYS A 40 -74.51 -18.98 9.81
CA LYS A 40 -74.28 -17.55 9.54
C LYS A 40 -72.87 -17.36 8.97
N ALA A 41 -72.74 -16.68 7.83
CA ALA A 41 -71.43 -16.33 7.30
C ALA A 41 -70.74 -15.29 8.21
N ILE A 42 -69.49 -15.54 8.54
CA ILE A 42 -68.60 -14.64 9.30
C ILE A 42 -67.24 -14.56 8.61
N THR A 43 -66.44 -13.56 8.98
CA THR A 43 -65.10 -13.33 8.40
C THR A 43 -64.03 -13.41 9.47
N ALA A 44 -62.86 -13.92 9.10
CA ALA A 44 -61.66 -13.84 9.94
C ALA A 44 -60.73 -12.72 9.47
N SER A 45 -59.97 -12.18 10.41
CA SER A 45 -58.81 -11.32 10.16
C SER A 45 -57.66 -11.78 11.04
N PHE A 46 -56.43 -11.56 10.58
CA PHE A 46 -55.23 -11.94 11.30
C PHE A 46 -54.33 -10.72 11.45
N ALA A 47 -53.60 -10.63 12.56
CA ALA A 47 -52.63 -9.58 12.77
C ALA A 47 -51.45 -9.69 11.81
N ASP A 48 -50.81 -8.56 11.51
CA ASP A 48 -49.63 -8.51 10.65
C ASP A 48 -48.47 -9.34 11.24
N ILE A 49 -47.81 -10.13 10.40
CA ILE A 49 -46.69 -10.99 10.81
C ILE A 49 -45.39 -10.39 10.28
N SER A 50 -44.33 -10.44 11.09
CA SER A 50 -42.99 -10.07 10.64
C SER A 50 -41.95 -11.13 10.98
N LYS A 51 -40.90 -11.21 10.16
CA LYS A 51 -39.72 -12.04 10.40
C LYS A 51 -38.47 -11.41 9.84
N VAL A 52 -37.31 -11.86 10.28
CA VAL A 52 -36.04 -11.61 9.59
C VAL A 52 -35.89 -12.64 8.48
N TYR A 53 -35.30 -12.23 7.36
CA TYR A 53 -35.05 -13.10 6.22
C TYR A 53 -34.28 -14.36 6.62
N ASP A 54 -34.83 -15.52 6.28
CA ASP A 54 -34.26 -16.86 6.56
C ASP A 54 -34.26 -17.76 5.32
N GLY A 55 -34.57 -17.21 4.15
CA GLY A 55 -34.65 -17.94 2.88
C GLY A 55 -35.92 -18.78 2.68
N THR A 56 -36.93 -18.66 3.55
CA THR A 56 -38.18 -19.45 3.47
C THR A 56 -39.44 -18.59 3.44
N THR A 57 -40.52 -19.15 2.92
CA THR A 57 -41.88 -18.56 2.98
C THR A 57 -42.62 -18.87 4.29
N ASN A 58 -41.98 -19.51 5.26
CA ASN A 58 -42.64 -19.95 6.48
C ASN A 58 -43.13 -18.75 7.32
N ALA A 59 -44.39 -18.82 7.75
CA ALA A 59 -45.01 -17.93 8.70
C ALA A 59 -45.76 -18.74 9.76
N THR A 60 -45.96 -18.16 10.93
CA THR A 60 -46.80 -18.74 11.99
C THR A 60 -48.04 -17.89 12.13
N ALA A 61 -49.23 -18.47 11.93
CA ALA A 61 -50.46 -17.75 12.14
C ALA A 61 -50.56 -17.32 13.61
N GLY A 62 -50.81 -16.03 13.84
CA GLY A 62 -51.20 -15.53 15.15
C GLY A 62 -52.65 -15.87 15.47
N GLU A 63 -53.15 -15.39 16.60
CA GLU A 63 -54.57 -15.45 16.92
C GLU A 63 -55.38 -14.66 15.87
N GLY A 64 -56.41 -15.29 15.31
CA GLY A 64 -57.34 -14.64 14.39
C GLY A 64 -58.52 -14.01 15.13
N THR A 65 -59.02 -12.90 14.61
CA THR A 65 -60.25 -12.25 15.08
C THR A 65 -61.41 -12.60 14.16
N LEU A 66 -62.62 -12.67 14.72
CA LEU A 66 -63.84 -12.98 13.97
C LEU A 66 -64.79 -11.78 13.98
N ASP A 67 -65.32 -11.44 12.81
CA ASP A 67 -66.38 -10.43 12.66
C ASP A 67 -67.71 -11.07 12.27
N GLY A 68 -68.80 -10.59 12.87
CA GLY A 68 -70.15 -11.10 12.65
C GLY A 68 -70.62 -12.20 13.61
N VAL A 69 -69.82 -12.58 14.62
CA VAL A 69 -70.25 -13.49 15.70
C VAL A 69 -71.41 -12.87 16.49
N VAL A 70 -72.42 -13.67 16.82
CA VAL A 70 -73.57 -13.21 17.62
C VAL A 70 -73.14 -13.02 19.08
N GLU A 71 -73.60 -11.96 19.73
CA GLU A 71 -73.15 -11.56 21.08
C GLU A 71 -73.15 -12.71 22.10
N GLY A 72 -74.17 -13.58 22.10
CA GLY A 72 -74.28 -14.73 23.02
C GLY A 72 -73.29 -15.89 22.77
N ASP A 73 -72.61 -15.88 21.62
CA ASP A 73 -71.61 -16.87 21.21
C ASP A 73 -70.18 -16.32 21.29
N THR A 74 -70.01 -15.06 21.72
CA THR A 74 -68.70 -14.43 21.91
C THR A 74 -67.85 -15.27 22.86
N GLY A 75 -66.64 -15.61 22.44
CA GLY A 75 -65.71 -16.47 23.21
C GLY A 75 -66.01 -17.96 23.15
N LYS A 76 -66.99 -18.39 22.34
CA LYS A 76 -67.31 -19.81 22.08
C LYS A 76 -67.11 -20.22 20.62
N VAL A 77 -66.45 -19.35 19.86
CA VAL A 77 -66.04 -19.56 18.48
C VAL A 77 -64.65 -18.97 18.34
N SER A 78 -63.70 -19.80 17.94
CA SER A 78 -62.34 -19.37 17.60
C SER A 78 -62.02 -19.73 16.15
N VAL A 79 -60.91 -19.21 15.64
CA VAL A 79 -60.43 -19.50 14.29
C VAL A 79 -58.97 -19.92 14.31
N THR A 80 -58.64 -20.92 13.51
CA THR A 80 -57.26 -21.38 13.27
C THR A 80 -56.98 -21.42 11.78
N ALA A 81 -55.71 -21.27 11.41
CA ALA A 81 -55.26 -21.32 10.02
C ALA A 81 -53.78 -21.67 9.93
N ASN A 82 -53.35 -22.20 8.78
CA ASN A 82 -51.94 -22.24 8.39
C ASN A 82 -51.57 -20.92 7.72
N ALA A 83 -50.32 -20.47 7.87
CA ALA A 83 -49.83 -19.24 7.26
C ALA A 83 -48.55 -19.46 6.47
N ALA A 84 -48.42 -18.78 5.33
CA ALA A 84 -47.18 -18.69 4.57
C ALA A 84 -47.10 -17.34 3.85
N TYR A 85 -45.90 -16.78 3.74
CA TYR A 85 -45.65 -15.64 2.86
C TYR A 85 -45.82 -16.05 1.39
N ASP A 86 -46.26 -15.11 0.56
CA ASP A 86 -46.32 -15.24 -0.89
C ASP A 86 -44.95 -15.44 -1.54
N GLU A 87 -43.90 -14.83 -0.98
CA GLU A 87 -42.52 -14.99 -1.42
C GLU A 87 -41.53 -14.88 -0.25
N LYS A 88 -40.34 -15.49 -0.39
CA LYS A 88 -39.29 -15.53 0.65
C LYS A 88 -38.52 -14.21 0.84
N ASN A 89 -38.49 -13.34 -0.18
CA ASN A 89 -37.55 -12.22 -0.26
C ASN A 89 -37.91 -11.09 0.73
N ALA A 90 -36.94 -10.28 1.14
CA ALA A 90 -37.16 -9.15 2.04
C ALA A 90 -38.13 -8.11 1.43
N GLY A 91 -38.82 -7.35 2.28
CA GLY A 91 -39.81 -6.33 1.92
C GLY A 91 -41.19 -6.59 2.50
N ASN A 92 -42.15 -5.76 2.08
CA ASN A 92 -43.57 -5.96 2.39
C ASN A 92 -44.10 -7.16 1.58
N ARG A 93 -44.87 -8.02 2.24
CA ARG A 93 -45.33 -9.30 1.69
C ARG A 93 -46.79 -9.54 2.02
N THR A 94 -47.40 -10.42 1.23
CA THR A 94 -48.74 -10.95 1.54
C THR A 94 -48.57 -12.25 2.32
N VAL A 95 -49.32 -12.40 3.40
CA VAL A 95 -49.46 -13.69 4.09
C VAL A 95 -50.72 -14.37 3.60
N ASN A 96 -50.57 -15.56 3.04
CA ASN A 96 -51.66 -16.42 2.61
C ASN A 96 -52.04 -17.36 3.75
N TYR A 97 -53.31 -17.31 4.16
CA TYR A 97 -53.89 -18.20 5.14
C TYR A 97 -54.69 -19.30 4.44
N THR A 98 -54.43 -20.55 4.80
CA THR A 98 -55.11 -21.73 4.25
C THR A 98 -55.58 -22.66 5.36
N GLY A 99 -56.61 -23.46 5.09
CA GLY A 99 -57.22 -24.29 6.13
C GLY A 99 -57.81 -23.45 7.26
N VAL A 100 -58.37 -22.29 6.91
CA VAL A 100 -59.08 -21.43 7.86
C VAL A 100 -60.31 -22.19 8.36
N THR A 101 -60.33 -22.51 9.66
CA THR A 101 -61.38 -23.34 10.26
C THR A 101 -61.84 -22.75 11.59
N LEU A 102 -63.16 -22.85 11.84
CA LEU A 102 -63.75 -22.46 13.11
C LEU A 102 -63.67 -23.60 14.10
N THR A 103 -63.40 -23.28 15.36
CA THR A 103 -63.32 -24.23 16.48
C THR A 103 -64.20 -23.77 17.63
N ASP A 104 -64.34 -24.63 18.65
CA ASP A 104 -65.14 -24.45 19.86
C ASP A 104 -66.64 -24.73 19.72
N GLU A 105 -67.37 -24.59 20.83
CA GLU A 105 -68.72 -25.12 21.04
C GLU A 105 -69.75 -24.64 20.01
N GLU A 106 -69.66 -23.37 19.59
CA GLU A 106 -70.64 -22.75 18.72
C GLU A 106 -70.19 -22.69 17.24
N ALA A 107 -69.03 -23.25 16.89
CA ALA A 107 -68.47 -23.20 15.53
C ALA A 107 -69.43 -23.69 14.44
N GLY A 108 -70.21 -24.75 14.73
CA GLY A 108 -71.17 -25.32 13.79
C GLY A 108 -72.32 -24.39 13.39
N ASN A 109 -72.51 -23.26 14.08
CA ASN A 109 -73.51 -22.24 13.75
C ASN A 109 -73.05 -21.27 12.67
N TYR A 110 -71.78 -21.33 12.29
CA TYR A 110 -71.15 -20.35 11.44
C TYR A 110 -70.50 -21.01 10.22
N SER A 111 -70.30 -20.21 9.18
CA SER A 111 -69.52 -20.58 8.01
C SER A 111 -68.44 -19.52 7.77
N ILE A 112 -67.28 -19.96 7.31
CA ILE A 112 -66.12 -19.11 7.03
C ILE A 112 -65.48 -19.53 5.71
N ALA A 113 -64.83 -18.60 5.02
CA ALA A 113 -64.00 -18.93 3.87
C ALA A 113 -62.77 -19.73 4.32
N GLU A 114 -62.38 -20.76 3.57
CA GLU A 114 -61.23 -21.63 3.89
C GLU A 114 -59.86 -20.95 3.66
N THR A 115 -59.87 -19.76 3.06
CA THR A 115 -58.68 -18.97 2.74
C THR A 115 -58.87 -17.51 3.14
N ALA A 116 -57.79 -16.87 3.56
CA ALA A 116 -57.73 -15.44 3.82
C ALA A 116 -56.34 -14.88 3.45
N THR A 117 -56.20 -13.56 3.42
CA THR A 117 -54.92 -12.88 3.21
C THR A 117 -54.70 -11.81 4.27
N GLY A 118 -53.46 -11.63 4.71
CA GLY A 118 -53.04 -10.57 5.62
C GLY A 118 -51.75 -9.91 5.15
N ALA A 119 -51.37 -8.81 5.81
CA ALA A 119 -50.09 -8.16 5.54
C ALA A 119 -48.96 -8.83 6.34
N GLY A 120 -47.76 -8.78 5.79
CA GLY A 120 -46.56 -9.16 6.53
C GLY A 120 -45.31 -8.44 6.03
N THR A 121 -44.23 -8.58 6.79
CA THR A 121 -42.96 -7.92 6.50
C THR A 121 -41.80 -8.88 6.75
N ILE A 122 -40.94 -9.04 5.74
CA ILE A 122 -39.66 -9.74 5.87
C ILE A 122 -38.55 -8.69 5.94
N THR A 123 -37.96 -8.50 7.11
CA THR A 123 -36.83 -7.59 7.28
C THR A 123 -35.56 -8.23 6.74
N ALA A 124 -34.77 -7.48 5.96
CA ALA A 124 -33.49 -7.94 5.45
C ALA A 124 -32.55 -8.37 6.60
N LYS A 125 -31.83 -9.47 6.41
CA LYS A 125 -30.95 -10.03 7.44
C LYS A 125 -29.62 -9.27 7.48
N GLU A 126 -29.22 -8.82 8.66
CA GLU A 126 -27.88 -8.23 8.84
C GLU A 126 -26.80 -9.31 8.73
N ILE A 127 -25.77 -9.05 7.93
CA ILE A 127 -24.59 -9.90 7.75
C ILE A 127 -23.32 -9.08 7.93
N THR A 128 -22.20 -9.76 8.14
CA THR A 128 -20.90 -9.11 8.31
C THR A 128 -19.95 -9.49 7.19
N ALA A 129 -19.06 -8.56 6.79
CA ALA A 129 -17.94 -8.85 5.92
C ALA A 129 -16.63 -8.84 6.70
N SER A 130 -15.71 -9.70 6.29
CA SER A 130 -14.32 -9.66 6.71
C SER A 130 -13.41 -9.59 5.49
N PHE A 131 -12.26 -8.95 5.67
CA PHE A 131 -11.24 -8.80 4.65
C PHE A 131 -9.92 -9.34 5.18
N ALA A 132 -9.19 -10.09 4.36
CA ALA A 132 -7.85 -10.54 4.69
C ALA A 132 -6.90 -9.35 4.91
N ASP A 133 -5.92 -9.55 5.80
CA ASP A 133 -4.86 -8.58 6.03
C ASP A 133 -4.05 -8.36 4.74
N ILE A 134 -3.73 -7.10 4.44
CA ILE A 134 -2.99 -6.73 3.23
C ILE A 134 -1.67 -6.03 3.53
N SER A 135 -0.66 -6.27 2.70
CA SER A 135 0.63 -5.61 2.83
C SER A 135 1.16 -5.05 1.52
N LYS A 136 1.96 -3.99 1.62
CA LYS A 136 2.68 -3.38 0.48
C LYS A 136 4.05 -2.91 0.93
N VAL A 137 4.92 -2.62 -0.04
CA VAL A 137 6.16 -1.85 0.22
C VAL A 137 5.82 -0.36 0.09
N TYR A 138 6.49 0.49 0.89
CA TYR A 138 6.32 1.93 0.85
C TYR A 138 6.45 2.47 -0.58
N ASP A 139 5.43 3.20 -1.02
CA ASP A 139 5.36 3.82 -2.34
C ASP A 139 4.91 5.28 -2.29
N GLY A 140 4.89 5.88 -1.08
CA GLY A 140 4.46 7.26 -0.86
C GLY A 140 2.95 7.49 -0.89
N THR A 141 2.12 6.44 -1.01
CA THR A 141 0.65 6.58 -1.13
C THR A 141 -0.12 5.80 -0.06
N THR A 142 -1.35 6.25 0.22
CA THR A 142 -2.32 5.53 1.06
C THR A 142 -3.13 4.47 0.30
N THR A 143 -2.84 4.26 -0.99
CA THR A 143 -3.59 3.31 -1.83
C THR A 143 -3.46 1.89 -1.32
N ALA A 144 -4.60 1.21 -1.22
CA ALA A 144 -4.70 -0.20 -0.87
C ALA A 144 -5.58 -0.93 -1.90
N THR A 145 -5.29 -2.21 -2.12
CA THR A 145 -6.20 -3.11 -2.82
C THR A 145 -6.83 -4.02 -1.78
N ALA A 146 -8.16 -4.08 -1.74
CA ALA A 146 -8.87 -4.92 -0.77
C ALA A 146 -8.42 -6.39 -0.93
N GLY A 147 -8.16 -7.06 0.20
CA GLY A 147 -7.79 -8.46 0.23
C GLY A 147 -8.93 -9.41 -0.12
N GLU A 148 -8.70 -10.71 0.10
CA GLU A 148 -9.77 -11.72 0.02
C GLU A 148 -10.92 -11.35 0.95
N ARG A 149 -12.15 -11.58 0.49
CA ARG A 149 -13.39 -11.12 1.13
C ARG A 149 -14.23 -12.31 1.54
N THR A 150 -14.78 -12.27 2.74
CA THR A 150 -15.73 -13.28 3.22
C THR A 150 -16.96 -12.61 3.79
N LEU A 151 -18.09 -13.31 3.69
CA LEU A 151 -19.37 -12.90 4.29
C LEU A 151 -19.79 -13.94 5.32
N ASP A 152 -20.18 -13.48 6.50
CA ASP A 152 -20.72 -14.31 7.57
C ASP A 152 -22.19 -13.99 7.84
N GLY A 153 -22.98 -15.02 8.13
CA GLY A 153 -24.43 -14.92 8.37
C GLY A 153 -25.32 -15.11 7.13
N VAL A 154 -24.74 -15.29 5.94
CA VAL A 154 -25.48 -15.60 4.69
C VAL A 154 -26.20 -16.94 4.83
N VAL A 155 -27.48 -16.99 4.45
CA VAL A 155 -28.29 -18.23 4.45
C VAL A 155 -27.66 -19.23 3.48
N ASP A 156 -27.59 -20.51 3.86
CA ASP A 156 -26.85 -21.53 3.10
C ASP A 156 -27.24 -21.61 1.62
N GLY A 157 -28.52 -21.49 1.29
CA GLY A 157 -29.03 -21.52 -0.09
C GLY A 157 -28.64 -20.31 -0.96
N ASP A 158 -28.12 -19.25 -0.33
CA ASP A 158 -27.73 -17.99 -0.97
C ASP A 158 -26.20 -17.82 -1.06
N LYS A 159 -25.42 -18.76 -0.51
CA LYS A 159 -23.96 -18.75 -0.64
C LYS A 159 -23.56 -18.74 -2.13
N GLY A 160 -22.71 -17.78 -2.51
CA GLY A 160 -22.31 -17.55 -3.90
C GLY A 160 -23.31 -16.76 -4.75
N LYS A 161 -24.43 -16.32 -4.18
CA LYS A 161 -25.41 -15.40 -4.81
C LYS A 161 -25.43 -14.01 -4.16
N VAL A 162 -24.57 -13.83 -3.16
CA VAL A 162 -24.31 -12.57 -2.47
C VAL A 162 -22.81 -12.35 -2.48
N GLU A 163 -22.40 -11.21 -3.01
CA GLU A 163 -21.02 -10.76 -3.09
C GLU A 163 -20.88 -9.42 -2.37
N VAL A 164 -19.65 -9.07 -1.98
CA VAL A 164 -19.34 -7.80 -1.33
C VAL A 164 -18.20 -7.09 -2.03
N THR A 165 -18.38 -5.80 -2.29
CA THR A 165 -17.35 -4.91 -2.81
C THR A 165 -17.06 -3.79 -1.82
N ALA A 166 -15.82 -3.31 -1.80
CA ALA A 166 -15.42 -2.16 -0.99
C ALA A 166 -14.18 -1.49 -1.60
N SER A 167 -14.07 -0.17 -1.37
CA SER A 167 -12.84 0.58 -1.60
C SER A 167 -11.96 0.50 -0.34
N ALA A 168 -10.64 0.42 -0.51
CA ALA A 168 -9.69 0.27 0.58
C ALA A 168 -8.62 1.36 0.55
N THR A 169 -8.29 1.91 1.72
CA THR A 169 -7.17 2.87 1.89
C THR A 169 -6.47 2.64 3.21
N TYR A 170 -5.14 2.75 3.24
CA TYR A 170 -4.38 2.84 4.48
C TYR A 170 -4.70 4.15 5.22
N ASP A 171 -4.69 4.11 6.55
CA ASP A 171 -4.86 5.27 7.43
C ASP A 171 -3.70 6.28 7.34
N SER A 172 -2.52 5.81 6.96
CA SER A 172 -1.34 6.63 6.65
C SER A 172 -0.50 5.99 5.55
N LYS A 173 0.26 6.82 4.83
CA LYS A 173 1.20 6.36 3.79
C LYS A 173 2.48 5.75 4.37
N ASP A 174 2.79 6.03 5.63
CA ASP A 174 4.11 5.72 6.19
C ASP A 174 4.24 4.23 6.56
N ALA A 175 5.46 3.70 6.63
CA ALA A 175 5.69 2.29 6.96
C ALA A 175 5.27 1.94 8.40
N GLY A 176 4.98 0.67 8.65
CA GLY A 176 4.54 0.12 9.93
C GLY A 176 3.24 -0.68 9.84
N ASN A 177 2.73 -1.07 11.01
CA ASN A 177 1.39 -1.64 11.13
C ASN A 177 0.35 -0.53 10.95
N ARG A 178 -0.67 -0.82 10.15
CA ARG A 178 -1.65 0.15 9.68
C ARG A 178 -3.07 -0.37 9.77
N ILE A 179 -4.00 0.57 9.75
CA ILE A 179 -5.42 0.29 9.63
C ILE A 179 -5.82 0.49 8.18
N ILE A 180 -6.59 -0.46 7.66
CA ILE A 180 -7.26 -0.29 6.37
C ILE A 180 -8.66 0.21 6.64
N ASN A 181 -8.99 1.36 6.06
CA ASN A 181 -10.35 1.90 6.05
C ASN A 181 -11.06 1.38 4.81
N TYR A 182 -12.13 0.59 5.02
CA TYR A 182 -13.01 0.13 3.97
C TYR A 182 -14.23 1.05 3.90
N THR A 183 -14.48 1.62 2.72
CA THR A 183 -15.61 2.50 2.45
C THR A 183 -16.36 2.05 1.20
N GLY A 184 -17.61 2.48 1.06
CA GLY A 184 -18.47 2.01 -0.04
C GLY A 184 -18.66 0.50 0.00
N VAL A 185 -18.82 -0.05 1.20
CA VAL A 185 -19.11 -1.49 1.37
C VAL A 185 -20.53 -1.74 0.88
N GLU A 186 -20.66 -2.51 -0.19
CA GLU A 186 -21.93 -2.76 -0.87
C GLU A 186 -22.09 -4.24 -1.20
N LEU A 187 -23.32 -4.75 -1.04
CA LEU A 187 -23.69 -6.10 -1.43
C LEU A 187 -24.18 -6.10 -2.88
N SER A 188 -23.83 -7.14 -3.62
CA SER A 188 -24.30 -7.38 -4.97
C SER A 188 -24.60 -8.86 -5.21
N GLY A 189 -25.23 -9.19 -6.33
CA GLY A 189 -25.69 -10.54 -6.63
C GLY A 189 -27.22 -10.69 -6.49
N ALA A 190 -27.73 -11.84 -6.94
CA ALA A 190 -29.16 -12.09 -7.10
C ALA A 190 -29.94 -12.05 -5.77
N GLU A 191 -29.31 -12.41 -4.66
CA GLU A 191 -29.96 -12.48 -3.35
C GLU A 191 -29.58 -11.31 -2.42
N ALA A 192 -28.79 -10.33 -2.91
CA ALA A 192 -28.22 -9.26 -2.08
C ALA A 192 -29.27 -8.37 -1.40
N ALA A 193 -30.41 -8.13 -2.04
CA ALA A 193 -31.49 -7.31 -1.49
C ALA A 193 -32.13 -7.89 -0.22
N ASN A 194 -31.90 -9.18 0.06
CA ASN A 194 -32.38 -9.86 1.24
C ASN A 194 -31.51 -9.62 2.48
N TYR A 195 -30.41 -8.88 2.34
CA TYR A 195 -29.41 -8.68 3.36
C TYR A 195 -29.06 -7.20 3.54
N THR A 196 -28.52 -6.88 4.72
CA THR A 196 -27.93 -5.57 5.02
C THR A 196 -26.51 -5.75 5.54
N ILE A 197 -25.67 -4.73 5.34
CA ILE A 197 -24.29 -4.72 5.80
C ILE A 197 -23.89 -3.32 6.23
N ALA A 198 -22.94 -3.21 7.17
CA ALA A 198 -22.30 -1.95 7.50
C ALA A 198 -21.58 -1.35 6.28
N ARG A 199 -21.81 -0.06 6.00
CA ARG A 199 -21.22 0.64 4.83
C ARG A 199 -19.74 0.97 4.98
N THR A 200 -19.20 0.85 6.18
CA THR A 200 -17.81 1.13 6.53
C THR A 200 -17.29 0.05 7.48
N LEU A 201 -16.06 -0.40 7.24
CA LEU A 201 -15.38 -1.42 8.04
C LEU A 201 -13.91 -1.04 8.20
N THR A 202 -13.23 -1.67 9.14
CA THR A 202 -11.77 -1.57 9.27
C THR A 202 -11.14 -2.95 9.19
N GLY A 203 -9.91 -3.00 8.66
CA GLY A 203 -9.06 -4.18 8.67
C GLY A 203 -7.63 -3.83 9.04
N LYS A 204 -6.77 -4.85 9.07
CA LYS A 204 -5.35 -4.65 9.36
C LYS A 204 -4.56 -4.63 8.06
N GLY A 205 -3.48 -3.88 8.07
CA GLY A 205 -2.49 -3.94 7.01
C GLY A 205 -1.10 -3.59 7.50
N THR A 206 -0.12 -3.81 6.64
CA THR A 206 1.28 -3.48 6.91
C THR A 206 1.88 -2.77 5.71
N ILE A 207 2.54 -1.63 5.93
CA ILE A 207 3.40 -1.02 4.93
C ILE A 207 4.84 -1.34 5.32
N ASN A 208 5.51 -2.18 4.54
CA ASN A 208 6.91 -2.51 4.72
C ASN A 208 7.78 -1.35 4.24
N ARG A 209 8.89 -1.12 4.94
CA ARG A 209 9.87 -0.12 4.51
C ARG A 209 10.45 -0.48 3.15
N LYS A 210 10.72 0.54 2.33
CA LYS A 210 11.39 0.35 1.05
C LYS A 210 12.90 0.37 1.24
N ALA A 211 13.60 -0.57 0.59
CA ALA A 211 15.06 -0.60 0.63
C ALA A 211 15.66 0.47 -0.28
N LEU A 212 16.65 1.18 0.25
CA LEU A 212 17.53 2.11 -0.45
C LEU A 212 18.92 1.49 -0.57
N GLU A 213 19.64 1.87 -1.61
CA GLU A 213 20.99 1.39 -1.86
C GLU A 213 21.96 2.57 -1.99
N LEU A 214 23.00 2.60 -1.17
CA LEU A 214 24.07 3.60 -1.27
C LEU A 214 25.08 3.10 -2.30
N VAL A 215 25.21 3.80 -3.42
CA VAL A 215 26.06 3.40 -4.54
C VAL A 215 27.20 4.41 -4.70
N ALA A 216 28.43 3.97 -4.48
CA ALA A 216 29.62 4.77 -4.75
C ALA A 216 29.87 4.88 -6.26
N ASP A 217 30.29 6.06 -6.72
CA ASP A 217 30.81 6.18 -8.08
C ASP A 217 32.20 5.55 -8.17
N PRO A 218 32.52 4.81 -9.25
CA PRO A 218 33.85 4.25 -9.44
C PRO A 218 34.92 5.36 -9.44
N ALA A 219 36.02 5.12 -8.72
CA ALA A 219 37.14 6.05 -8.61
C ALA A 219 38.49 5.33 -8.72
N SER A 220 39.54 6.07 -9.03
CA SER A 220 40.89 5.50 -9.11
C SER A 220 41.99 6.53 -8.88
N THR A 221 43.17 6.04 -8.50
CA THR A 221 44.41 6.82 -8.37
C THR A 221 45.62 6.00 -8.80
N GLU A 222 46.80 6.62 -8.92
CA GLU A 222 48.07 5.91 -9.11
C GLU A 222 48.78 5.62 -7.77
N TYR A 223 49.58 4.56 -7.75
CA TYR A 223 50.40 4.21 -6.59
C TYR A 223 51.38 5.32 -6.22
N GLY A 224 51.37 5.72 -4.95
CA GLY A 224 52.19 6.78 -4.40
C GLY A 224 51.48 8.13 -4.29
N ASP A 225 50.30 8.27 -4.91
CA ASP A 225 49.45 9.44 -4.72
C ASP A 225 48.63 9.35 -3.41
N TYR A 226 48.18 10.50 -2.92
CA TYR A 226 47.28 10.55 -1.77
C TYR A 226 45.87 10.11 -2.18
N ASN A 227 45.26 9.26 -1.36
CA ASN A 227 43.85 8.92 -1.55
C ASN A 227 42.95 10.15 -1.36
N PRO A 228 41.86 10.28 -2.16
CA PRO A 228 40.85 11.30 -1.94
C PRO A 228 40.28 11.23 -0.53
N ALA A 229 40.08 12.39 0.10
CA ALA A 229 39.46 12.47 1.43
C ALA A 229 37.97 12.11 1.41
N SER A 230 37.31 12.20 0.25
CA SER A 230 35.93 11.80 0.02
C SER A 230 35.71 11.36 -1.42
N PHE A 231 34.67 10.57 -1.63
CA PHE A 231 34.22 10.08 -2.93
C PHE A 231 32.82 10.61 -3.26
N THR A 232 32.43 10.51 -4.52
CA THR A 232 31.05 10.78 -4.96
C THR A 232 30.24 9.49 -4.98
N GLY A 233 28.92 9.63 -4.96
CA GLY A 233 27.99 8.53 -5.03
C GLY A 233 26.55 9.02 -4.96
N ARG A 234 25.61 8.09 -4.94
CA ARG A 234 24.17 8.37 -4.93
C ARG A 234 23.42 7.39 -4.04
N VAL A 235 22.14 7.68 -3.82
CA VAL A 235 21.21 6.78 -3.13
C VAL A 235 20.11 6.38 -4.10
N ASP A 236 20.07 5.10 -4.44
CA ASP A 236 19.04 4.53 -5.31
C ASP A 236 17.86 4.00 -4.49
N GLY A 237 16.67 3.95 -5.10
CA GLY A 237 15.49 3.29 -4.51
C GLY A 237 14.43 4.22 -3.91
N PHE A 238 14.68 5.53 -3.81
CA PHE A 238 13.67 6.48 -3.36
C PHE A 238 12.40 6.43 -4.22
N VAL A 239 11.25 6.68 -3.60
CA VAL A 239 10.01 7.00 -4.32
C VAL A 239 10.21 8.31 -5.08
N ALA A 240 9.59 8.44 -6.26
CA ALA A 240 9.76 9.60 -7.12
C ALA A 240 9.44 10.91 -6.36
N GLY A 241 10.36 11.88 -6.44
CA GLY A 241 10.26 13.16 -5.74
C GLY A 241 10.79 13.16 -4.31
N GLU A 242 11.21 12.02 -3.77
CA GLU A 242 11.90 11.92 -2.49
C GLU A 242 13.43 11.76 -2.68
N SER A 243 14.20 12.23 -1.70
CA SER A 243 15.66 12.17 -1.69
C SER A 243 16.18 12.17 -0.25
N VAL A 244 17.51 12.05 -0.09
CA VAL A 244 18.15 12.36 1.20
C VAL A 244 17.80 13.79 1.60
N SER A 245 17.38 13.97 2.86
CA SER A 245 16.97 15.27 3.40
C SER A 245 18.15 16.22 3.47
N SER A 246 17.90 17.51 3.26
CA SER A 246 18.94 18.55 3.21
C SER A 246 19.72 18.75 4.52
N GLY A 247 19.19 18.28 5.65
CA GLY A 247 19.87 18.28 6.95
C GLY A 247 20.67 17.01 7.26
N ASP A 248 20.57 15.98 6.42
CA ASP A 248 21.28 14.72 6.61
C ASP A 248 22.63 14.74 5.89
N SER A 249 23.62 14.08 6.50
CA SER A 249 24.97 13.96 5.93
C SER A 249 25.09 12.67 5.13
N LEU A 250 25.28 12.79 3.81
CA LEU A 250 25.64 11.68 2.91
C LEU A 250 27.14 11.75 2.63
N LEU A 251 27.89 10.71 3.01
CA LEU A 251 29.34 10.65 2.83
C LEU A 251 29.75 9.31 2.24
N PHE A 252 30.63 9.35 1.23
CA PHE A 252 31.34 8.18 0.71
C PHE A 252 32.83 8.31 1.01
N ALA A 253 33.39 7.29 1.67
CA ALA A 253 34.78 7.24 2.08
C ALA A 253 35.37 5.85 1.85
N LEU A 254 36.70 5.73 1.75
CA LEU A 254 37.35 4.43 1.71
C LEU A 254 36.93 3.58 2.91
N SER A 255 36.55 2.34 2.66
CA SER A 255 36.23 1.38 3.72
C SER A 255 37.45 1.11 4.61
N ASP A 256 38.65 1.09 4.00
CA ASP A 256 39.94 1.06 4.69
C ASP A 256 40.75 2.33 4.35
N PRO A 257 40.82 3.32 5.25
CA PRO A 257 41.59 4.55 5.03
C PRO A 257 43.10 4.34 4.87
N SER A 258 43.63 3.17 5.24
CA SER A 258 45.05 2.85 5.16
C SER A 258 45.47 2.21 3.83
N ALA A 259 44.51 1.94 2.94
CA ALA A 259 44.75 1.37 1.61
C ALA A 259 45.77 2.20 0.84
N SER A 260 46.90 1.59 0.45
CA SER A 260 47.98 2.29 -0.27
C SER A 260 48.70 1.43 -1.31
N ALA A 261 48.42 0.12 -1.35
CA ALA A 261 49.02 -0.79 -2.33
C ALA A 261 48.23 -0.76 -3.66
N VAL A 262 48.82 -1.31 -4.71
CA VAL A 262 48.09 -1.54 -5.97
C VAL A 262 47.00 -2.58 -5.74
N GLY A 263 45.76 -2.30 -6.17
CA GLY A 263 44.63 -3.20 -5.96
C GLY A 263 43.27 -2.52 -6.04
N SER A 264 42.21 -3.29 -5.77
CA SER A 264 40.83 -2.81 -5.65
C SER A 264 40.42 -2.74 -4.19
N TYR A 265 39.65 -1.71 -3.86
CA TYR A 265 39.27 -1.35 -2.50
C TYR A 265 37.81 -0.91 -2.43
N GLY A 266 37.23 -1.06 -1.24
CA GLY A 266 35.86 -0.70 -0.97
C GLY A 266 35.68 0.80 -0.70
N ILE A 267 34.53 1.34 -1.12
CA ILE A 267 34.05 2.67 -0.70
C ILE A 267 32.77 2.47 0.13
N THR A 268 32.76 2.87 1.39
CA THR A 268 31.57 2.82 2.23
C THR A 268 30.80 4.13 2.13
N GLY A 269 29.55 4.06 1.68
CA GLY A 269 28.56 5.11 1.84
C GLY A 269 27.97 5.10 3.24
N THR A 270 27.73 6.28 3.81
CA THR A 270 27.05 6.47 5.10
C THR A 270 26.01 7.57 5.02
N ILE A 271 24.88 7.38 5.69
CA ILE A 271 23.90 8.43 5.99
C ILE A 271 23.96 8.70 7.48
N ASN A 272 24.23 9.95 7.87
CA ASN A 272 24.39 10.37 9.27
C ASN A 272 25.39 9.49 10.04
N GLY A 273 26.47 9.07 9.36
CA GLY A 273 27.53 8.22 9.92
C GLY A 273 27.21 6.73 10.02
N SER A 274 26.02 6.28 9.64
CA SER A 274 25.64 4.85 9.62
C SER A 274 25.78 4.27 8.20
N ALA A 275 26.36 3.09 8.06
CA ALA A 275 26.55 2.39 6.77
C ALA A 275 25.34 1.53 6.34
N SER A 276 24.41 1.29 7.27
CA SER A 276 23.13 0.63 7.02
C SER A 276 22.16 0.94 8.15
N GLY A 277 20.86 0.83 7.92
CA GLY A 277 19.86 0.96 8.97
C GLY A 277 18.50 1.41 8.45
N GLU A 278 17.71 2.00 9.35
CA GLU A 278 16.46 2.67 8.99
C GLU A 278 16.73 4.12 8.59
N TYR A 279 16.01 4.60 7.57
CA TYR A 279 16.05 6.00 7.15
C TYR A 279 14.64 6.61 7.24
N GLY A 280 14.46 7.48 8.23
CA GLY A 280 13.15 7.99 8.62
C GLY A 280 12.18 6.86 8.98
N LEU A 281 10.89 7.07 8.73
CA LEU A 281 9.87 6.05 8.98
C LEU A 281 9.80 4.99 7.86
N ASN A 282 10.17 5.37 6.63
CA ASN A 282 9.67 4.70 5.43
C ASN A 282 10.69 3.85 4.69
N TYR A 283 11.97 4.00 5.03
CA TYR A 283 13.05 3.36 4.30
C TYR A 283 13.98 2.56 5.21
N THR A 284 14.63 1.58 4.62
CA THR A 284 15.89 1.02 5.12
C THR A 284 16.98 1.30 4.09
N PHE A 285 18.24 1.28 4.48
CA PHE A 285 19.34 1.47 3.54
C PHE A 285 20.52 0.56 3.84
N THR A 286 21.24 0.18 2.78
CA THR A 286 22.48 -0.61 2.82
C THR A 286 23.43 -0.15 1.73
N ASN A 287 24.71 -0.51 1.84
CA ASN A 287 25.69 -0.29 0.78
C ASN A 287 25.45 -1.26 -0.39
N ALA A 288 25.67 -0.78 -1.61
CA ALA A 288 25.62 -1.61 -2.81
C ALA A 288 26.76 -2.63 -2.82
N ALA A 289 26.52 -3.82 -3.39
CA ALA A 289 27.57 -4.82 -3.54
C ALA A 289 28.75 -4.33 -4.42
N SER A 290 28.47 -3.44 -5.39
CA SER A 290 29.50 -2.82 -6.24
C SER A 290 30.50 -1.98 -5.45
N ASN A 291 30.13 -1.54 -4.25
CA ASN A 291 30.96 -0.67 -3.44
C ASN A 291 32.23 -1.37 -2.94
N GLU A 292 32.25 -2.71 -2.83
CA GLU A 292 33.41 -3.48 -2.35
C GLU A 292 34.67 -3.29 -3.22
N ASN A 293 34.50 -2.94 -4.50
CA ASN A 293 35.60 -2.74 -5.45
C ASN A 293 35.51 -1.40 -6.18
N ALA A 294 34.83 -0.41 -5.60
CA ALA A 294 34.56 0.86 -6.26
C ALA A 294 35.79 1.79 -6.35
N PHE A 295 36.89 1.49 -5.66
CA PHE A 295 38.15 2.23 -5.79
C PHE A 295 39.29 1.34 -6.30
N THR A 296 40.08 1.83 -7.25
CA THR A 296 41.27 1.10 -7.76
C THR A 296 42.53 1.94 -7.69
N ILE A 297 43.59 1.40 -7.08
CA ILE A 297 44.93 1.98 -7.12
C ILE A 297 45.72 1.24 -8.22
N TYR A 298 46.08 1.96 -9.28
CA TYR A 298 46.86 1.41 -10.39
C TYR A 298 48.37 1.48 -10.11
N ALA A 299 49.12 0.50 -10.62
CA ALA A 299 50.57 0.59 -10.65
C ALA A 299 50.99 1.75 -11.54
N ARG A 300 51.94 2.57 -11.08
CA ARG A 300 52.51 3.64 -11.90
C ARG A 300 53.28 3.02 -13.08
N PRO A 301 53.01 3.39 -14.34
CA PRO A 301 53.68 2.79 -15.49
C PRO A 301 55.21 2.97 -15.42
N ALA A 302 55.96 1.89 -15.69
CA ALA A 302 57.43 1.89 -15.68
C ALA A 302 58.05 2.93 -16.62
N SER A 303 57.33 3.38 -17.65
CA SER A 303 57.77 4.45 -18.56
C SER A 303 57.98 5.79 -17.87
N VAL A 304 57.43 6.03 -16.66
CA VAL A 304 57.69 7.23 -15.87
C VAL A 304 58.93 7.07 -14.97
N GLN A 305 59.27 5.84 -14.59
CA GLN A 305 60.47 5.51 -13.81
C GLN A 305 61.72 5.42 -14.72
N ASP A 306 61.57 4.91 -15.94
CA ASP A 306 62.66 4.74 -16.92
C ASP A 306 62.88 5.97 -17.84
N MET A 307 61.94 6.93 -17.91
CA MET A 307 62.18 8.20 -18.61
C MET A 307 63.21 9.11 -17.93
N VAL A 308 63.82 8.66 -16.82
CA VAL A 308 64.81 9.43 -16.06
C VAL A 308 66.12 8.66 -15.95
N LEU A 309 66.71 8.24 -17.08
CA LEU A 309 68.17 8.35 -17.33
C LEU A 309 68.60 7.84 -18.71
N SER A 310 67.97 6.77 -19.23
CA SER A 310 68.47 6.08 -20.44
C SER A 310 68.16 6.82 -21.75
N ASP A 311 67.03 7.53 -21.81
CA ASP A 311 66.55 8.17 -23.05
C ASP A 311 66.86 9.67 -23.17
N ILE A 312 67.39 10.29 -22.11
CA ILE A 312 67.79 11.71 -22.10
C ILE A 312 69.22 11.89 -22.63
N ILE A 313 70.05 10.83 -22.64
CA ILE A 313 71.44 10.93 -23.10
C ILE A 313 71.75 9.82 -24.12
N PRO A 314 71.45 10.01 -25.42
CA PRO A 314 72.03 9.20 -26.49
C PRO A 314 73.54 9.49 -26.56
N GLY A 315 74.33 8.84 -25.70
CA GLY A 315 75.77 9.11 -25.61
C GLY A 315 76.53 8.39 -24.50
N ILE A 316 75.87 7.94 -23.42
CA ILE A 316 76.54 7.19 -22.33
C ILE A 316 76.55 5.67 -22.62
N LYS A 317 76.80 5.29 -23.88
CA LYS A 317 77.24 3.93 -24.22
C LYS A 317 78.67 4.01 -24.74
N GLY A 318 79.62 4.13 -23.81
CA GLY A 318 81.03 3.87 -24.13
C GLY A 318 82.05 4.65 -23.31
N LYS A 319 82.72 3.89 -22.43
CA LYS A 319 84.04 4.12 -21.80
C LYS A 319 84.06 4.84 -20.44
N PRO A 320 84.51 4.17 -19.37
CA PRO A 320 84.88 4.81 -18.12
C PRO A 320 85.99 5.85 -18.36
N GLY A 321 85.83 7.06 -17.82
CA GLY A 321 86.86 8.10 -17.79
C GLY A 321 86.83 9.15 -18.91
N ALA A 322 85.74 9.28 -19.67
CA ALA A 322 85.56 10.43 -20.56
C ALA A 322 85.01 11.64 -19.76
N ASP A 323 85.73 12.77 -19.78
CA ASP A 323 85.24 14.03 -19.22
C ASP A 323 84.02 14.50 -20.02
N ILE A 324 82.85 14.52 -19.37
CA ILE A 324 81.63 15.08 -19.94
C ILE A 324 81.76 16.61 -19.85
N SER A 325 81.81 17.31 -20.98
CA SER A 325 81.87 18.78 -20.98
C SER A 325 80.61 19.36 -20.33
N ALA A 326 80.75 20.45 -19.55
CA ALA A 326 79.63 21.15 -18.93
C ALA A 326 78.51 21.50 -19.92
N THR A 327 78.86 21.86 -21.16
CA THR A 327 77.90 22.15 -22.24
C THR A 327 77.07 20.93 -22.66
N ALA A 328 77.63 19.73 -22.61
CA ALA A 328 76.90 18.50 -22.92
C ALA A 328 75.93 18.12 -21.79
N LEU A 329 76.28 18.44 -20.54
CA LEU A 329 75.42 18.25 -19.38
C LEU A 329 74.25 19.26 -19.38
N ASP A 330 74.53 20.54 -19.66
CA ASP A 330 73.51 21.59 -19.74
C ASP A 330 72.50 21.31 -20.87
N ASN A 331 72.97 20.92 -22.06
CA ASN A 331 72.07 20.56 -23.18
C ASN A 331 71.19 19.34 -22.86
N ALA A 332 71.72 18.34 -22.14
CA ALA A 332 70.94 17.17 -21.73
C ALA A 332 69.89 17.53 -20.66
N MET A 333 70.23 18.44 -19.73
CA MET A 333 69.27 18.94 -18.74
C MET A 333 68.19 19.82 -19.37
N GLU A 334 68.51 20.59 -20.41
CA GLU A 334 67.54 21.43 -21.13
C GLU A 334 66.57 20.58 -21.97
N GLN A 335 67.06 19.56 -22.69
CA GLN A 335 66.20 18.59 -23.38
C GLN A 335 65.31 17.78 -22.43
N ALA A 336 65.80 17.47 -21.23
CA ALA A 336 65.00 16.83 -20.18
C ALA A 336 63.90 17.76 -19.66
N ARG A 337 64.15 19.07 -19.57
CA ARG A 337 63.15 20.07 -19.17
C ARG A 337 62.07 20.25 -20.25
N ASP A 338 62.45 20.36 -21.51
CA ASP A 338 61.50 20.55 -22.62
C ASP A 338 60.57 19.35 -22.79
N LYS A 339 61.10 18.12 -22.71
CA LYS A 339 60.26 16.91 -22.75
C LYS A 339 59.31 16.81 -21.55
N ARG A 340 59.72 17.24 -20.35
CA ARG A 340 58.84 17.27 -19.17
C ARG A 340 57.69 18.26 -19.33
N ALA A 341 57.94 19.40 -19.99
CA ALA A 341 56.91 20.38 -20.31
C ALA A 341 55.91 19.85 -21.36
N GLU A 342 56.37 19.02 -22.30
CA GLU A 342 55.54 18.42 -23.35
C GLU A 342 54.54 17.37 -22.81
N VAL A 343 54.85 16.70 -21.69
CA VAL A 343 53.96 15.74 -21.02
C VAL A 343 53.06 16.37 -19.94
N GLY A 344 53.07 17.70 -19.80
CA GLY A 344 52.19 18.42 -18.87
C GLY A 344 52.50 18.19 -17.37
N ILE A 345 53.72 17.78 -17.03
CA ILE A 345 54.14 17.60 -15.63
C ILE A 345 54.62 18.96 -15.09
N GLU A 346 53.70 19.82 -14.65
CA GLU A 346 54.04 20.91 -13.73
C GLU A 346 54.19 20.34 -12.33
N PHE A 347 55.41 20.03 -11.90
CA PHE A 347 55.68 19.80 -10.49
C PHE A 347 57.02 20.36 -10.02
N ALA A 348 56.95 20.90 -8.80
CA ALA A 348 57.99 21.48 -7.97
C ALA A 348 59.36 20.83 -8.17
N VAL A 349 60.36 21.69 -8.36
CA VAL A 349 61.77 21.33 -8.54
C VAL A 349 62.28 20.62 -7.29
N ALA A 350 62.34 19.30 -7.30
CA ALA A 350 63.32 18.58 -6.50
C ALA A 350 64.69 18.94 -7.07
N GLN A 351 65.50 19.71 -6.33
CA GLN A 351 66.91 19.88 -6.69
C GLN A 351 67.60 18.53 -6.51
N THR A 352 67.74 17.78 -7.60
CA THR A 352 68.66 16.66 -7.66
C THR A 352 70.07 17.24 -7.78
N ILE A 353 70.83 17.27 -6.69
CA ILE A 353 72.26 17.58 -6.77
C ILE A 353 72.94 16.30 -7.24
N LEU A 354 73.50 16.31 -8.45
CA LEU A 354 74.54 15.35 -8.83
C LEU A 354 75.80 15.73 -8.04
N SER A 355 76.14 14.97 -7.00
CA SER A 355 77.48 15.01 -6.42
C SER A 355 78.33 13.90 -7.04
N VAL A 356 79.57 14.25 -7.35
CA VAL A 356 80.61 13.28 -7.71
C VAL A 356 81.44 13.12 -6.44
N ASP A 357 81.42 11.93 -5.85
CA ASP A 357 82.30 11.59 -4.72
C ASP A 357 83.75 11.45 -5.19
N ALA A 358 84.71 11.42 -4.24
CA ALA A 358 86.15 11.47 -4.55
C ALA A 358 86.65 10.30 -5.42
N ASP A 359 85.82 9.27 -5.51
CA ASP A 359 85.93 8.01 -6.23
C ASP A 359 85.26 8.03 -7.63
N LYS A 360 84.67 9.17 -8.03
CA LYS A 360 84.03 9.39 -9.34
C LYS A 360 82.84 8.47 -9.63
N THR A 361 82.13 8.03 -8.60
CA THR A 361 80.83 7.36 -8.75
C THR A 361 79.70 8.40 -8.77
N LEU A 362 78.70 8.19 -9.63
CA LEU A 362 77.48 8.98 -9.58
C LEU A 362 76.55 8.35 -8.54
N SER A 363 76.26 9.06 -7.46
CA SER A 363 75.19 8.70 -6.54
C SER A 363 74.00 9.66 -6.73
N LEU A 364 72.80 9.09 -6.89
CA LEU A 364 71.55 9.85 -6.83
C LEU A 364 71.06 9.82 -5.38
N GLU A 365 71.25 10.91 -4.64
CA GLU A 365 70.59 11.09 -3.35
C GLU A 365 69.22 11.75 -3.56
N ASN A 366 68.16 10.98 -3.39
CA ASN A 366 66.80 11.51 -3.34
C ASN A 366 66.55 12.06 -1.93
N GLN A 367 66.90 13.32 -1.69
CA GLN A 367 66.52 14.01 -0.45
C GLN A 367 65.00 14.25 -0.54
N GLY A 368 64.21 13.33 0.00
CA GLY A 368 62.76 13.50 0.11
C GLY A 368 62.43 14.87 0.72
N MET A 369 61.53 15.62 0.09
CA MET A 369 61.11 16.93 0.60
C MET A 369 60.61 16.80 2.04
N LYS A 370 61.40 17.28 3.00
CA LYS A 370 60.91 17.61 4.34
C LYS A 370 59.98 18.81 4.23
N LYS A 371 58.70 18.61 4.52
CA LYS A 371 57.73 19.66 4.84
C LYS A 371 58.34 20.64 5.87
N PRO A 372 58.35 21.97 5.64
CA PRO A 372 58.46 22.92 6.74
C PRO A 372 57.14 22.92 7.53
N PRO A 373 57.17 22.82 8.87
CA PRO A 373 55.97 22.97 9.68
C PRO A 373 55.51 24.44 9.61
N SER A 374 54.19 24.65 9.57
CA SER A 374 53.47 25.94 9.70
C SER A 374 53.52 26.95 8.55
N MET A 375 53.00 26.62 7.36
CA MET A 375 52.43 27.64 6.44
C MET A 375 51.07 27.17 5.92
N THR A 376 50.12 28.10 5.86
CA THR A 376 48.74 27.87 5.40
C THR A 376 48.63 28.02 3.89
N ALA A 377 47.61 27.41 3.28
CA ALA A 377 47.39 27.43 1.83
C ALA A 377 47.29 28.85 1.23
N GLN A 378 46.93 29.85 2.03
CA GLN A 378 46.83 31.25 1.64
C GLN A 378 48.20 31.93 1.48
N GLU A 379 49.19 31.56 2.30
CA GLU A 379 50.56 32.11 2.23
C GLU A 379 51.34 31.55 1.03
N VAL A 380 51.01 30.33 0.60
CA VAL A 380 51.55 29.73 -0.64
C VAL A 380 50.99 30.44 -1.89
N ALA A 381 49.71 30.81 -1.87
CA ALA A 381 49.07 31.51 -2.99
C ALA A 381 49.60 32.94 -3.18
N GLU A 382 49.90 33.66 -2.11
CA GLU A 382 50.47 35.02 -2.18
C GLU A 382 51.92 35.03 -2.71
N GLN A 383 52.71 34.00 -2.40
CA GLN A 383 54.09 33.88 -2.89
C GLN A 383 54.16 33.50 -4.38
N VAL A 384 53.22 32.66 -4.84
CA VAL A 384 53.06 32.33 -6.27
C VAL A 384 52.60 33.56 -7.06
N HIS A 385 51.74 34.41 -6.49
CA HIS A 385 51.28 35.64 -7.15
C HIS A 385 52.39 36.72 -7.25
N ALA A 386 53.28 36.79 -6.26
CA ALA A 386 54.46 37.68 -6.29
C ALA A 386 55.50 37.24 -7.35
N GLN A 387 55.72 35.95 -7.56
CA GLN A 387 56.64 35.46 -8.60
C GLN A 387 56.08 35.57 -10.03
N GLN A 388 54.75 35.56 -10.19
CA GLN A 388 54.12 35.75 -11.50
C GLN A 388 54.11 37.22 -11.96
N THR A 389 54.21 38.19 -11.06
CA THR A 389 54.25 39.62 -11.40
C THR A 389 55.64 40.12 -11.81
N ASP A 390 56.73 39.48 -11.35
CA ASP A 390 58.10 39.78 -11.79
C ASP A 390 58.43 39.22 -13.20
N ASN A 391 57.77 38.15 -13.64
CA ASN A 391 57.96 37.60 -15.00
C ASN A 391 57.22 38.40 -16.10
N ALA A 392 56.26 39.25 -15.73
CA ALA A 392 55.52 40.09 -16.69
C ALA A 392 56.27 41.39 -17.06
N THR A 393 57.13 41.92 -16.18
CA THR A 393 57.87 43.18 -16.41
C THR A 393 59.21 42.97 -17.13
N GLY A 394 59.84 41.79 -17.02
CA GLY A 394 61.09 41.46 -17.75
C GLY A 394 60.92 41.25 -19.26
N THR A 395 59.70 41.03 -19.74
CA THR A 395 59.41 40.69 -21.16
C THR A 395 59.17 41.95 -22.03
N GLU A 396 58.84 43.10 -21.43
CA GLU A 396 58.69 44.39 -22.12
C GLU A 396 60.02 45.13 -22.31
N GLU A 397 61.01 44.95 -21.42
CA GLU A 397 62.30 45.66 -21.49
C GLU A 397 63.27 45.03 -22.52
N SER A 398 63.11 43.74 -22.83
CA SER A 398 63.89 43.03 -23.86
C SER A 398 63.41 43.32 -25.31
N LYS A 399 62.15 43.77 -25.49
CA LYS A 399 61.62 44.15 -26.82
C LYS A 399 61.96 45.59 -27.24
N ARG A 400 62.39 46.48 -26.34
CA ARG A 400 62.84 47.85 -26.69
C ARG A 400 64.32 47.97 -27.10
N LYS A 401 65.16 46.94 -26.89
CA LYS A 401 66.62 46.99 -27.21
C LYS A 401 67.05 46.24 -28.49
N LYS A 402 66.13 45.62 -29.24
CA LYS A 402 66.43 44.95 -30.54
C LYS A 402 65.90 45.67 -31.79
N GLY A 403 65.45 46.93 -31.65
CA GLY A 403 64.91 47.75 -32.76
C GLY A 403 65.73 48.97 -33.16
N ALA A 404 66.99 49.10 -32.71
CA ALA A 404 67.89 50.18 -33.13
C ALA A 404 69.27 49.61 -33.47
N ALA A 405 69.37 49.07 -34.68
CA ALA A 405 70.56 49.11 -35.51
C ALA A 405 70.27 50.05 -36.68
#